data_AF-A0A927NJR8-F1
#
_entry.id   AF-A0A927NJR8-F1
#
_cell.length_a   1.000
_cell.length_b   1.000
_cell.length_c   1.000
_cell.angle_alpha   90.00
_cell.angle_beta   90.00
_cell.angle_gamma   90.00
#
_symmetry.space_group_name_H-M   'P 1'
#
loop_
_entity.id
_entity.type
_entity.pdbx_description
1 polymer ?
#
loop_
_entity_poly.entity_id
_entity_poly.type
_entity_poly.pdbx_seq_one_letter_code
_entity_poly.pdbx_strand_id
1 'polypeptide(L)'
;MKNDSLVVVVTGDVLHQAPQYSKNQKAVNNALCFFNDLYQVLKDKVAGIYLVPGNHDKYRSEDNKFLIPAYRSLNGTGVQSEGTYFNKSFYDSFWKYHLETYGEESGSGYIYLVKQIYEIFGAKMNFQNKTFINETFGVDVLEIHGKKYCFVLLNTAWSCIDGNDNRNIILGQFQIETIRSQFQKLFNKHSMRPDVTIVLGHHPIGSLCGKEEDKIFNEMVSFDGLDANVYLCGHTHDRTVNNWVNNRHSISTFVTGMGWPEDMAARHVGNHTYSTYVFNLNMNSIELYVRSTKDDGTFSPDFRIYTSKHIDCNKLVFPIKAEETQTYITLSGGNNSLAKSYYISGNFIESIKTYIKRIERFRAVISVMTESDKNDLYENIDLDGLDEFIDKDNEAEEIEEINYIDEILYNYLFANTPNDEHNTEILNKIFQRNKRLLFEMFLGFLQKVCQKMQQILVDADKNDIVRFHFRYLADRNTFQYLRLCTSFPQSIIPEEYEVSEIKYGELIEKAYESNCSLIYSINEDFVENKLKAKWKNFITIVPLFENNNYIRKYKENGRTKKIPYLTFGVTTNNEKFDELLYCLDYFSFKETLEDIIDQYLEIFRVDIAQFCDWVKKGVEQGEVKNEQSA
;
A
#
# COMPACT_ATOMS: atom_id res chain seq x y z
N MET A 1 19.45 10.14 15.72
CA MET A 1 18.30 10.94 16.21
C MET A 1 18.72 12.39 16.21
N LYS A 2 17.83 13.31 15.83
CA LYS A 2 18.09 14.76 15.89
C LYS A 2 17.97 15.23 17.34
N ASN A 3 18.45 16.45 17.60
CA ASN A 3 18.22 17.10 18.89
C ASN A 3 16.74 17.43 19.04
N ASP A 4 16.25 17.41 20.28
CA ASP A 4 14.85 17.69 20.65
C ASP A 4 13.83 16.89 19.82
N SER A 5 14.08 15.59 19.59
CA SER A 5 13.20 14.71 18.79
C SER A 5 12.78 13.41 19.48
N LEU A 6 13.28 13.13 20.69
CA LEU A 6 12.99 11.91 21.44
C LEU A 6 12.01 12.20 22.59
N VAL A 7 10.96 11.41 22.71
CA VAL A 7 10.07 11.44 23.88
C VAL A 7 10.26 10.19 24.69
N VAL A 8 10.52 10.33 25.98
CA VAL A 8 10.61 9.21 26.94
C VAL A 8 9.22 8.93 27.49
N VAL A 9 8.78 7.68 27.46
CA VAL A 9 7.48 7.28 27.98
C VAL A 9 7.66 6.17 29.01
N VAL A 10 7.01 6.32 30.17
CA VAL A 10 7.03 5.35 31.26
C VAL A 10 5.60 4.94 31.59
N THR A 11 5.25 3.69 31.31
CA THR A 11 3.89 3.16 31.48
C THR A 11 3.66 2.56 32.87
N GLY A 12 4.29 3.11 33.91
CA GLY A 12 4.10 2.68 35.31
C GLY A 12 5.07 1.61 35.82
N ASP A 13 4.83 1.20 37.06
CA ASP A 13 5.63 0.28 37.88
C ASP A 13 7.09 0.71 38.05
N VAL A 14 7.28 2.00 38.28
CA VAL A 14 8.58 2.58 38.61
C VAL A 14 9.05 2.09 39.99
N LEU A 15 8.11 1.92 40.92
CA LEU A 15 8.36 1.40 42.26
C LEU A 15 7.86 -0.04 42.38
N HIS A 16 8.71 -0.99 42.81
CA HIS A 16 8.29 -2.36 43.07
C HIS A 16 7.57 -2.48 44.42
N GLN A 17 6.31 -2.93 44.38
CA GLN A 17 5.46 -3.18 45.56
C GLN A 17 5.36 -1.99 46.53
N ALA A 18 5.19 -0.75 46.03
CA ALA A 18 5.41 0.47 46.81
C ALA A 18 4.83 0.41 48.24
N PRO A 19 5.66 0.15 49.28
CA PRO A 19 5.23 0.42 50.63
C PRO A 19 5.05 1.93 50.80
N GLN A 20 4.40 2.34 51.88
CA GLN A 20 4.28 3.76 52.23
C GLN A 20 5.65 4.46 52.11
N TYR A 21 5.67 5.68 51.55
CA TYR A 21 6.89 6.42 51.20
C TYR A 21 7.92 6.46 52.33
N SER A 22 7.47 6.65 53.58
CA SER A 22 8.29 6.62 54.80
C SER A 22 9.13 5.34 54.96
N LYS A 23 8.72 4.24 54.33
CA LYS A 23 9.41 2.94 54.30
C LYS A 23 10.08 2.64 52.97
N ASN A 24 9.91 3.49 51.94
CA ASN A 24 10.34 3.24 50.56
C ASN A 24 11.37 4.24 50.00
N GLN A 25 11.95 5.10 50.83
CA GLN A 25 12.85 6.17 50.38
C GLN A 25 14.05 5.66 49.56
N LYS A 26 14.54 4.45 49.85
CA LYS A 26 15.63 3.81 49.07
C LYS A 26 15.22 3.50 47.62
N ALA A 27 14.00 2.99 47.39
CA ALA A 27 13.54 2.68 46.04
C ALA A 27 13.33 3.96 45.22
N VAL A 28 12.78 5.00 45.85
CA VAL A 28 12.63 6.33 45.22
C VAL A 28 13.99 6.89 44.81
N ASN A 29 14.98 6.85 45.70
CA ASN A 29 16.33 7.32 45.38
C ASN A 29 16.98 6.49 44.26
N ASN A 30 16.79 5.17 44.24
CA ASN A 30 17.29 4.32 43.17
C ASN A 30 16.64 4.66 41.81
N ALA A 31 15.32 4.89 41.80
CA ALA A 31 14.62 5.33 40.59
C ALA A 31 15.16 6.68 40.09
N LEU A 32 15.39 7.64 40.99
CA LEU A 32 15.99 8.93 40.63
C LEU A 32 17.40 8.79 40.05
N CYS A 33 18.24 7.92 40.62
CA CYS A 33 19.56 7.62 40.03
C CYS A 33 19.42 7.09 38.60
N PHE A 34 18.52 6.13 38.38
CA PHE A 34 18.26 5.59 37.04
C PHE A 34 17.85 6.68 36.04
N PHE A 35 16.89 7.54 36.41
CA PHE A 35 16.43 8.60 35.51
C PHE A 35 17.49 9.68 35.25
N ASN A 36 18.35 9.94 36.25
CA ASN A 36 19.49 10.84 36.06
C ASN A 36 20.49 10.23 35.07
N ASP A 37 20.86 8.95 35.24
CA ASP A 37 21.75 8.25 34.31
C ASP A 37 21.15 8.20 32.90
N LEU A 38 19.84 7.91 32.78
CA LEU A 38 19.12 7.93 31.52
C LEU A 38 19.18 9.30 30.86
N TYR A 39 18.91 10.38 31.61
CA TYR A 39 19.02 11.73 31.10
C TYR A 39 20.46 12.06 30.66
N GLN A 40 21.49 11.62 31.39
CA GLN A 40 22.89 11.81 30.98
C GLN A 40 23.24 11.07 29.70
N VAL A 41 22.57 9.97 29.36
CA VAL A 41 22.78 9.26 28.08
C VAL A 41 22.02 9.93 26.93
N LEU A 42 20.82 10.45 27.19
CA LEU A 42 19.94 11.01 26.15
C LEU A 42 20.17 12.50 25.87
N LYS A 43 20.46 13.28 26.91
CA LYS A 43 20.77 14.72 26.92
C LYS A 43 19.88 15.55 25.99
N ASP A 44 20.50 16.17 24.98
CA ASP A 44 19.94 17.12 24.02
C ASP A 44 19.01 16.50 22.98
N LYS A 45 18.85 15.17 22.99
CA LYS A 45 17.89 14.47 22.12
C LYS A 45 16.47 14.55 22.68
N VAL A 46 16.30 14.73 23.99
CA VAL A 46 15.00 14.61 24.65
C VAL A 46 14.16 15.86 24.42
N ALA A 47 13.06 15.68 23.70
CA ALA A 47 11.99 16.66 23.53
C ALA A 47 11.02 16.66 24.70
N GLY A 48 10.81 15.49 25.34
CA GLY A 48 10.02 15.42 26.57
C GLY A 48 9.90 14.06 27.21
N ILE A 49 9.17 14.02 28.33
CA ILE A 49 8.93 12.81 29.11
C ILE A 49 7.47 12.77 29.58
N TYR A 50 6.86 11.57 29.54
CA TYR A 50 5.51 11.32 30.05
C TYR A 50 5.48 10.05 30.90
N LEU A 51 4.78 10.10 32.03
CA LEU A 51 4.67 9.00 32.98
C LEU A 51 3.21 8.80 33.39
N VAL A 52 2.76 7.55 33.45
CA VAL A 52 1.47 7.14 34.03
C VAL A 52 1.72 6.13 35.16
N PRO A 53 0.88 6.07 36.21
CA PRO A 53 1.09 5.17 37.34
C PRO A 53 0.73 3.73 36.99
N GLY A 54 1.53 2.79 37.49
CA GLY A 54 1.23 1.36 37.52
C GLY A 54 0.61 0.90 38.83
N ASN A 55 0.19 -0.37 38.87
CA ASN A 55 -0.45 -0.93 40.06
C ASN A 55 0.53 -1.07 41.24
N HIS A 56 1.84 -1.18 40.98
CA HIS A 56 2.87 -1.17 42.02
C HIS A 56 3.27 0.23 42.47
N ASP A 57 2.95 1.28 41.70
CA ASP A 57 3.19 2.68 42.09
C ASP A 57 2.15 3.20 43.09
N LYS A 58 1.08 2.44 43.35
CA LYS A 58 -0.02 2.82 44.23
C LYS A 58 0.12 2.16 45.61
N TYR A 59 0.03 2.95 46.68
CA TYR A 59 -0.10 2.38 48.02
C TYR A 59 -1.52 1.84 48.27
N ARG A 60 -1.61 0.60 48.75
CA ARG A 60 -2.90 -0.08 48.99
C ARG A 60 -3.35 0.13 50.44
N SER A 61 -3.98 1.27 50.73
CA SER A 61 -4.49 1.57 52.08
C SER A 61 -5.64 0.64 52.51
N GLU A 62 -5.91 0.56 53.81
CA GLU A 62 -7.03 -0.23 54.35
C GLU A 62 -8.38 0.24 53.78
N ASP A 63 -8.58 1.55 53.63
CA ASP A 63 -9.77 2.12 53.00
C ASP A 63 -9.93 1.62 51.56
N ASN A 64 -8.82 1.54 50.80
CA ASN A 64 -8.85 1.07 49.42
C ASN A 64 -9.19 -0.42 49.32
N LYS A 65 -8.73 -1.24 50.29
CA LYS A 65 -9.09 -2.66 50.37
C LYS A 65 -10.59 -2.86 50.57
N PHE A 66 -11.29 -1.90 51.16
CA PHE A 66 -12.75 -1.94 51.30
C PHE A 66 -13.48 -1.29 50.11
N LEU A 67 -13.08 -0.07 49.73
CA LEU A 67 -13.80 0.75 48.75
C LEU A 67 -13.77 0.18 47.34
N ILE A 68 -12.62 -0.34 46.89
CA ILE A 68 -12.47 -0.80 45.50
C ILE A 68 -13.29 -2.07 45.22
N PRO A 69 -13.32 -3.10 46.09
CA PRO A 69 -14.27 -4.20 45.95
C PRO A 69 -15.71 -3.72 45.92
N ALA A 70 -16.09 -2.77 46.79
CA ALA A 70 -17.44 -2.20 46.79
C ALA A 70 -17.77 -1.51 45.45
N TYR A 71 -16.83 -0.75 44.88
CA TYR A 71 -16.97 -0.13 43.56
C TYR A 71 -17.12 -1.16 42.44
N ARG A 72 -16.33 -2.24 42.46
CA ARG A 72 -16.43 -3.35 41.50
C ARG A 72 -17.80 -4.01 41.56
N SER A 73 -18.31 -4.27 42.77
CA SER A 73 -19.66 -4.82 42.97
C SER A 73 -20.75 -3.88 42.45
N LEU A 74 -20.67 -2.58 42.74
CA LEU A 74 -21.61 -1.59 42.21
C LEU A 74 -21.61 -1.57 40.68
N ASN A 75 -20.44 -1.67 40.05
CA ASN A 75 -20.31 -1.67 38.59
C ASN A 75 -20.87 -2.94 37.92
N GLY A 76 -20.80 -4.09 38.62
CA GLY A 76 -21.24 -5.40 38.12
C GLY A 76 -22.74 -5.71 38.22
N THR A 77 -23.51 -4.98 39.04
CA THR A 77 -24.90 -5.34 39.36
C THR A 77 -25.95 -5.03 38.28
N GLY A 78 -25.59 -4.36 37.18
CA GLY A 78 -26.51 -4.11 36.06
C GLY A 78 -27.73 -3.21 36.38
N VAL A 79 -27.90 -2.75 37.63
CA VAL A 79 -28.99 -1.86 38.04
C VAL A 79 -28.72 -0.46 37.50
N GLN A 80 -29.33 -0.16 36.36
CA GLN A 80 -29.34 1.17 35.76
C GLN A 80 -30.29 2.08 36.54
N SER A 81 -29.73 3.09 37.19
CA SER A 81 -30.32 4.42 37.16
C SER A 81 -29.33 5.30 36.39
N GLU A 82 -29.83 6.29 35.67
CA GLU A 82 -29.17 7.07 34.61
C GLU A 82 -27.92 7.89 35.00
N GLY A 83 -27.24 7.55 36.10
CA GLY A 83 -25.97 8.15 36.51
C GLY A 83 -24.89 7.08 36.69
N THR A 84 -23.76 7.22 36.00
CA THR A 84 -22.57 6.40 36.29
C THR A 84 -22.06 6.71 37.69
N TYR A 85 -21.86 5.69 38.54
CA TYR A 85 -21.39 5.86 39.92
C TYR A 85 -20.06 6.61 40.05
N PHE A 86 -19.24 6.66 38.99
CA PHE A 86 -17.91 7.27 38.96
C PHE A 86 -17.88 8.55 38.10
N ASN A 87 -18.83 9.46 38.34
CA ASN A 87 -18.96 10.75 37.64
C ASN A 87 -18.27 11.90 38.40
N LYS A 88 -18.54 13.16 38.01
CA LYS A 88 -18.01 14.35 38.69
C LYS A 88 -18.31 14.39 40.19
N SER A 89 -19.48 13.94 40.65
CA SER A 89 -19.80 13.91 42.09
C SER A 89 -18.89 12.94 42.85
N PHE A 90 -18.53 11.81 42.23
CA PHE A 90 -17.54 10.90 42.78
C PHE A 90 -16.17 11.57 42.86
N TYR A 91 -15.77 12.27 41.80
CA TYR A 91 -14.50 13.00 41.77
C TYR A 91 -14.43 14.03 42.91
N ASP A 92 -15.42 14.91 43.01
CA ASP A 92 -15.45 15.98 44.01
C ASP A 92 -15.48 15.43 45.46
N SER A 93 -16.05 14.24 45.68
CA SER A 93 -16.25 13.67 47.03
C SER A 93 -15.19 12.66 47.47
N PHE A 94 -14.74 11.79 46.55
CA PHE A 94 -13.95 10.59 46.88
C PHE A 94 -12.57 10.54 46.22
N TRP A 95 -12.34 11.26 45.11
CA TRP A 95 -11.06 11.14 44.37
C TRP A 95 -9.84 11.47 45.23
N LYS A 96 -9.95 12.46 46.12
CA LYS A 96 -8.86 12.84 47.04
C LYS A 96 -8.28 11.65 47.83
N TYR A 97 -9.11 10.71 48.26
CA TYR A 97 -8.66 9.52 49.02
C TYR A 97 -7.89 8.53 48.16
N HIS A 98 -8.19 8.46 46.87
CA HIS A 98 -7.40 7.67 45.91
C HIS A 98 -6.12 8.38 45.53
N LEU A 99 -6.17 9.70 45.37
CA LEU A 99 -5.00 10.50 45.03
C LEU A 99 -3.94 10.47 46.15
N GLU A 100 -4.36 10.52 47.41
CA GLU A 100 -3.50 10.39 48.60
C GLU A 100 -2.65 9.12 48.59
N THR A 101 -3.12 8.03 47.96
CA THR A 101 -2.34 6.77 47.85
C THR A 101 -1.07 6.89 47.00
N TYR A 102 -0.94 7.96 46.21
CA TYR A 102 0.25 8.31 45.43
C TYR A 102 1.10 9.42 46.07
N GLY A 103 0.59 10.05 47.14
CA GLY A 103 1.25 11.16 47.85
C GLY A 103 2.40 10.72 48.77
N GLU A 104 3.13 11.69 49.32
CA GLU A 104 4.29 11.44 50.20
C GLU A 104 3.89 11.06 51.63
N GLU A 105 2.84 11.69 52.18
CA GLU A 105 2.49 11.53 53.61
C GLU A 105 1.87 10.16 53.90
N SER A 106 0.83 9.81 53.14
CA SER A 106 0.01 8.61 53.34
C SER A 106 0.11 7.59 52.21
N GLY A 107 0.84 7.91 51.14
CA GLY A 107 0.92 7.12 49.91
C GLY A 107 2.30 6.55 49.62
N SER A 108 2.53 6.20 48.36
CA SER A 108 3.77 5.63 47.83
C SER A 108 4.88 6.65 47.58
N GLY A 109 4.55 7.95 47.53
CA GLY A 109 5.44 9.02 47.07
C GLY A 109 5.62 9.08 45.54
N TYR A 110 4.77 8.40 44.77
CA TYR A 110 4.81 8.43 43.30
C TYR A 110 4.72 9.85 42.72
N ILE A 111 3.80 10.69 43.21
CA ILE A 111 3.64 12.07 42.68
C ILE A 111 4.92 12.89 42.90
N TYR A 112 5.57 12.72 44.06
CA TYR A 112 6.85 13.35 44.35
C TYR A 112 7.95 12.86 43.40
N LEU A 113 8.08 11.54 43.25
CA LEU A 113 9.06 10.93 42.35
C LEU A 113 8.88 11.46 40.91
N VAL A 114 7.64 11.51 40.42
CA VAL A 114 7.34 12.04 39.09
C VAL A 114 7.78 13.49 38.96
N LYS A 115 7.49 14.37 39.92
CA LYS A 115 7.94 15.78 39.90
C LYS A 115 9.46 15.89 39.82
N GLN A 116 10.17 15.10 40.62
CA GLN A 116 11.62 15.05 40.61
C GLN A 116 12.18 14.53 39.27
N ILE A 117 11.51 13.55 38.65
CA ILE A 117 11.86 13.10 37.30
C ILE A 117 11.67 14.24 36.29
N TYR A 118 10.54 14.97 36.31
CA TYR A 118 10.36 16.12 35.42
C TYR A 118 11.43 17.20 35.62
N GLU A 119 11.91 17.41 36.85
CA GLU A 119 13.03 18.31 37.15
C GLU A 119 14.35 17.84 36.52
N ILE A 120 14.65 16.54 36.57
CA ILE A 120 15.86 15.95 35.93
C ILE A 120 15.89 16.28 34.42
N PHE A 121 14.74 16.18 33.75
CA PHE A 121 14.61 16.48 32.32
C PHE A 121 14.36 17.98 32.02
N GLY A 122 14.42 18.84 33.05
CA GLY A 122 13.57 20.03 33.21
C GLY A 122 14.07 21.41 32.79
N ALA A 123 14.98 21.58 31.83
CA ALA A 123 15.34 22.94 31.35
C ALA A 123 14.42 23.49 30.23
N LYS A 124 13.70 22.64 29.49
CA LYS A 124 12.93 23.05 28.29
C LYS A 124 11.40 22.85 28.38
N MET A 125 10.87 22.18 29.41
CA MET A 125 9.52 21.59 29.36
C MET A 125 8.39 22.34 30.10
N ASN A 126 8.67 23.43 30.83
CA ASN A 126 7.68 24.21 31.63
C ASN A 126 6.57 23.36 32.30
N PHE A 127 6.98 22.36 33.08
CA PHE A 127 6.08 21.36 33.66
C PHE A 127 5.26 21.86 34.86
N GLN A 128 5.60 23.03 35.42
CA GLN A 128 4.92 23.61 36.59
C GLN A 128 3.42 23.88 36.35
N ASN A 129 3.01 24.02 35.08
CA ASN A 129 1.61 24.27 34.70
C ASN A 129 0.85 22.99 34.27
N LYS A 130 1.45 21.81 34.39
CA LYS A 130 0.87 20.56 33.89
C LYS A 130 0.07 19.85 34.99
N THR A 131 -1.25 19.99 34.95
CA THR A 131 -2.16 19.46 35.97
C THR A 131 -2.12 17.93 36.09
N PHE A 132 -1.84 17.21 34.99
CA PHE A 132 -1.81 15.75 34.97
C PHE A 132 -0.71 15.14 35.87
N ILE A 133 0.32 15.90 36.25
CA ILE A 133 1.34 15.44 37.19
C ILE A 133 0.73 15.27 38.59
N ASN A 134 -0.10 16.22 39.00
CA ASN A 134 -0.76 16.18 40.30
C ASN A 134 -2.02 15.32 40.27
N GLU A 135 -2.71 15.24 39.13
CA GLU A 135 -3.94 14.47 38.97
C GLU A 135 -3.71 13.02 38.53
N THR A 136 -2.48 12.65 38.12
CA THR A 136 -2.08 11.33 37.57
C THR A 136 -2.70 10.92 36.22
N PHE A 137 -3.56 11.76 35.64
CA PHE A 137 -4.18 11.58 34.32
C PHE A 137 -4.43 12.95 33.66
N GLY A 138 -4.61 12.97 32.34
CA GLY A 138 -4.95 14.19 31.59
C GLY A 138 -4.45 14.18 30.16
N VAL A 139 -4.38 15.37 29.55
CA VAL A 139 -3.96 15.55 28.15
C VAL A 139 -2.84 16.59 28.07
N ASP A 140 -1.85 16.32 27.24
CA ASP A 140 -0.82 17.30 26.86
C ASP A 140 -0.53 17.28 25.36
N VAL A 141 0.03 18.38 24.86
CA VAL A 141 0.47 18.50 23.47
C VAL A 141 1.91 18.97 23.44
N LEU A 142 2.73 18.22 22.71
CA LEU A 142 4.11 18.55 22.44
C LEU A 142 4.28 18.87 20.95
N GLU A 143 4.90 20.01 20.64
CA GLU A 143 5.25 20.37 19.28
C GLU A 143 6.72 20.04 19.01
N ILE A 144 6.98 19.18 18.03
CA ILE A 144 8.33 18.80 17.60
C ILE A 144 8.42 19.09 16.11
N HIS A 145 9.35 19.98 15.72
CA HIS A 145 9.57 20.34 14.31
C HIS A 145 8.30 20.75 13.54
N GLY A 146 7.40 21.51 14.18
CA GLY A 146 6.14 21.98 13.58
C GLY A 146 5.03 20.94 13.52
N LYS A 147 5.21 19.78 14.16
CA LYS A 147 4.23 18.69 14.25
C LYS A 147 3.71 18.54 15.68
N LYS A 148 2.41 18.36 15.83
CA LYS A 148 1.72 18.32 17.13
C LYS A 148 1.44 16.87 17.53
N TYR A 149 2.05 16.45 18.63
CA TYR A 149 1.87 15.13 19.23
C TYR A 149 1.03 15.28 20.49
N CYS A 150 -0.17 14.69 20.48
CA CYS A 150 -1.08 14.69 21.63
C CYS A 150 -0.83 13.46 22.49
N PHE A 151 -0.59 13.66 23.78
CA PHE A 151 -0.43 12.61 24.77
C PHE A 151 -1.66 12.57 25.67
N VAL A 152 -2.35 11.44 25.72
CA VAL A 152 -3.48 11.20 26.61
C VAL A 152 -3.04 10.22 27.69
N LEU A 153 -3.00 10.68 28.93
CA LEU A 153 -2.50 9.94 30.08
C LEU A 153 -3.68 9.36 30.87
N LEU A 154 -3.74 8.04 30.97
CA LEU A 154 -4.74 7.31 31.75
C LEU A 154 -4.13 6.78 33.06
N ASN A 155 -4.76 7.11 34.19
CA ASN A 155 -4.54 6.37 35.42
C ASN A 155 -5.41 5.11 35.38
N THR A 156 -4.81 4.01 34.91
CA THR A 156 -5.42 2.67 34.94
C THR A 156 -5.24 1.94 36.28
N ALA A 157 -4.48 2.51 37.23
CA ALA A 157 -4.05 1.85 38.45
C ALA A 157 -4.87 2.22 39.69
N TRP A 158 -5.62 3.34 39.67
CA TRP A 158 -6.30 3.83 40.88
C TRP A 158 -7.30 2.83 41.45
N SER A 159 -7.92 1.99 40.62
CA SER A 159 -8.86 0.94 41.03
C SER A 159 -8.22 -0.43 41.25
N CYS A 160 -6.89 -0.50 41.40
CA CYS A 160 -6.15 -1.73 41.69
C CYS A 160 -6.01 -1.98 43.20
N ILE A 161 -6.11 -3.24 43.62
CA ILE A 161 -5.96 -3.65 45.03
C ILE A 161 -5.26 -5.00 45.22
N ASP A 162 -5.27 -5.90 44.24
CA ASP A 162 -4.77 -7.26 44.38
C ASP A 162 -4.28 -7.81 43.03
N GLY A 163 -3.98 -9.11 42.96
CA GLY A 163 -3.61 -9.76 41.69
C GLY A 163 -4.79 -10.04 40.76
N ASN A 164 -6.04 -9.79 41.19
CA ASN A 164 -7.26 -10.09 40.45
C ASN A 164 -7.82 -8.85 39.71
N ASP A 165 -6.94 -7.92 39.33
CA ASP A 165 -7.33 -6.68 38.67
C ASP A 165 -7.79 -6.91 37.22
N ASN A 166 -7.43 -8.03 36.60
CA ASN A 166 -7.81 -8.33 35.22
C ASN A 166 -9.33 -8.39 35.00
N ARG A 167 -9.83 -7.67 33.98
CA ARG A 167 -11.26 -7.48 33.66
C ARG A 167 -12.06 -6.75 34.75
N ASN A 168 -11.39 -6.16 35.73
CA ASN A 168 -12.01 -5.51 36.90
C ASN A 168 -11.55 -4.07 37.12
N ILE A 169 -10.69 -3.53 36.24
CA ILE A 169 -10.22 -2.14 36.35
C ILE A 169 -11.33 -1.18 35.92
N ILE A 170 -11.44 -0.07 36.66
CA ILE A 170 -12.40 1.01 36.47
C ILE A 170 -11.60 2.28 36.14
N LEU A 171 -11.95 2.99 35.06
CA LEU A 171 -11.37 4.31 34.77
C LEU A 171 -12.21 5.43 35.39
N GLY A 172 -13.53 5.28 35.32
CA GLY A 172 -14.52 6.24 35.78
C GLY A 172 -14.86 7.29 34.72
N GLN A 173 -16.14 7.67 34.66
CA GLN A 173 -16.63 8.71 33.75
C GLN A 173 -15.94 10.06 34.00
N PHE A 174 -15.63 10.38 35.26
CA PHE A 174 -14.93 11.62 35.61
C PHE A 174 -13.60 11.77 34.86
N GLN A 175 -12.83 10.68 34.74
CA GLN A 175 -11.52 10.69 34.08
C GLN A 175 -11.69 10.87 32.57
N ILE A 176 -12.60 10.10 31.97
CA ILE A 176 -12.89 10.15 30.52
C ILE A 176 -13.41 11.54 30.11
N GLU A 177 -14.37 12.11 30.85
CA GLU A 177 -14.93 13.44 30.55
C GLU A 177 -13.91 14.56 30.73
N THR A 178 -13.06 14.46 31.74
CA THR A 178 -11.98 15.43 31.97
C THR A 178 -10.99 15.41 30.82
N ILE A 179 -10.55 14.23 30.41
CA ILE A 179 -9.66 14.03 29.26
C ILE A 179 -10.30 14.57 27.98
N ARG A 180 -11.56 14.21 27.71
CA ARG A 180 -12.30 14.72 26.54
C ARG A 180 -12.37 16.25 26.55
N SER A 181 -12.70 16.86 27.68
CA SER A 181 -12.78 18.32 27.79
C SER A 181 -11.42 18.99 27.57
N GLN A 182 -10.33 18.44 28.13
CA GLN A 182 -8.98 18.96 27.93
C GLN A 182 -8.57 18.84 26.46
N PHE A 183 -8.79 17.69 25.84
CA PHE A 183 -8.52 17.47 24.42
C PHE A 183 -9.28 18.46 23.53
N GLN A 184 -10.59 18.59 23.73
CA GLN A 184 -11.43 19.52 22.96
C GLN A 184 -11.01 20.98 23.15
N LYS A 185 -10.60 21.39 24.36
CA LYS A 185 -10.09 22.75 24.60
C LYS A 185 -8.81 23.04 23.81
N LEU A 186 -7.96 22.04 23.61
CA LEU A 186 -6.70 22.18 22.87
C LEU A 186 -6.92 22.24 21.35
N PHE A 187 -7.93 21.54 20.82
CA PHE A 187 -8.08 21.31 19.37
C PHE A 187 -9.33 21.94 18.73
N ASN A 188 -10.45 22.05 19.43
CA ASN A 188 -11.70 22.57 18.85
C ASN A 188 -11.69 24.07 18.60
N LYS A 189 -10.84 24.85 19.30
CA LYS A 189 -10.81 26.31 19.17
C LYS A 189 -10.27 26.80 17.82
N HIS A 190 -9.64 25.94 17.02
CA HIS A 190 -8.94 26.32 15.80
C HIS A 190 -9.18 25.39 14.60
N SER A 191 -10.13 24.45 14.69
CA SER A 191 -10.28 23.36 13.69
C SER A 191 -8.97 22.64 13.38
N MET A 192 -8.06 22.57 14.36
CA MET A 192 -6.78 21.89 14.24
C MET A 192 -6.88 20.53 14.91
N ARG A 193 -6.30 19.50 14.32
CA ARG A 193 -6.14 18.17 14.93
C ARG A 193 -4.66 17.91 15.22
N PRO A 194 -4.34 17.02 16.18
CA PRO A 194 -2.97 16.53 16.33
C PRO A 194 -2.55 15.75 15.08
N ASP A 195 -1.25 15.73 14.78
CA ASP A 195 -0.69 14.85 13.74
C ASP A 195 -0.67 13.38 14.21
N VAL A 196 -0.48 13.16 15.52
CA VAL A 196 -0.57 11.85 16.17
C VAL A 196 -1.15 12.01 17.58
N THR A 197 -2.12 11.17 17.94
CA THR A 197 -2.57 11.00 19.33
C THR A 197 -2.06 9.68 19.90
N ILE A 198 -1.33 9.76 21.02
CA ILE A 198 -0.73 8.65 21.74
C ILE A 198 -1.39 8.55 23.11
N VAL A 199 -2.08 7.45 23.35
CA VAL A 199 -2.74 7.16 24.63
C VAL A 199 -1.82 6.28 25.47
N LEU A 200 -1.65 6.63 26.74
CA LEU A 200 -0.77 5.96 27.69
C LEU A 200 -1.60 5.37 28.81
N GLY A 201 -1.34 4.11 29.15
CA GLY A 201 -1.88 3.48 30.36
C GLY A 201 -0.92 2.41 30.86
N HIS A 202 -1.03 2.02 32.12
CA HIS A 202 -0.20 0.91 32.61
C HIS A 202 -0.74 -0.44 32.14
N HIS A 203 -2.03 -0.67 32.32
CA HIS A 203 -2.66 -1.92 31.96
C HIS A 203 -3.09 -1.94 30.49
N PRO A 204 -3.08 -3.10 29.81
CA PRO A 204 -3.76 -3.26 28.54
C PRO A 204 -5.25 -2.89 28.65
N ILE A 205 -5.83 -2.34 27.58
CA ILE A 205 -7.25 -1.97 27.52
C ILE A 205 -8.16 -3.15 27.92
N GLY A 206 -7.82 -4.36 27.48
CA GLY A 206 -8.58 -5.57 27.82
C GLY A 206 -8.60 -5.94 29.31
N SER A 207 -7.79 -5.29 30.16
CA SER A 207 -7.83 -5.46 31.62
C SER A 207 -8.93 -4.61 32.29
N LEU A 208 -9.49 -3.63 31.59
CA LEU A 208 -10.67 -2.88 32.04
C LEU A 208 -11.90 -3.79 32.13
N CYS A 209 -12.86 -3.45 32.97
CA CYS A 209 -14.16 -4.11 32.92
C CYS A 209 -14.87 -3.75 31.61
N GLY A 210 -15.73 -4.65 31.09
CA GLY A 210 -16.26 -4.52 29.72
C GLY A 210 -16.91 -3.17 29.41
N LYS A 211 -17.68 -2.60 30.35
CA LYS A 211 -18.29 -1.27 30.14
C LYS A 211 -17.27 -0.12 30.08
N GLU A 212 -16.20 -0.23 30.86
CA GLU A 212 -15.15 0.80 30.89
C GLU A 212 -14.25 0.67 29.67
N GLU A 213 -13.94 -0.56 29.26
CA GLU A 213 -13.30 -0.91 27.98
C GLU A 213 -14.08 -0.28 26.82
N ASP A 214 -15.37 -0.58 26.68
CA ASP A 214 -16.22 -0.05 25.59
C ASP A 214 -16.23 1.48 25.57
N LYS A 215 -16.36 2.12 26.73
CA LYS A 215 -16.41 3.59 26.83
C LYS A 215 -15.11 4.24 26.37
N ILE A 216 -13.97 3.87 26.95
CA ILE A 216 -12.70 4.49 26.56
C ILE A 216 -12.35 4.14 25.13
N PHE A 217 -12.69 2.92 24.68
CA PHE A 217 -12.46 2.47 23.33
C PHE A 217 -13.22 3.33 22.32
N ASN A 218 -14.52 3.57 22.54
CA ASN A 218 -15.34 4.46 21.71
C ASN A 218 -14.79 5.89 21.66
N GLU A 219 -14.24 6.39 22.77
CA GLU A 219 -13.60 7.72 22.80
C GLU A 219 -12.30 7.77 22.03
N MET A 220 -11.50 6.71 22.10
CA MET A 220 -10.23 6.61 21.38
C MET A 220 -10.43 6.54 19.86
N VAL A 221 -11.45 5.82 19.37
CA VAL A 221 -11.69 5.66 17.93
C VAL A 221 -12.57 6.74 17.30
N SER A 222 -13.21 7.57 18.13
CA SER A 222 -14.10 8.62 17.64
C SER A 222 -13.31 9.79 17.06
N PHE A 223 -13.64 10.19 15.83
CA PHE A 223 -13.09 11.38 15.19
C PHE A 223 -13.41 12.66 15.99
N ASP A 224 -14.60 12.75 16.59
CA ASP A 224 -14.99 13.86 17.48
C ASP A 224 -14.48 13.68 18.92
N GLY A 225 -13.94 12.49 19.22
CA GLY A 225 -13.25 12.14 20.44
C GLY A 225 -11.74 12.39 20.32
N LEU A 226 -10.96 11.38 20.71
CA LEU A 226 -9.50 11.50 20.84
C LEU A 226 -8.74 11.22 19.55
N ASP A 227 -9.36 10.53 18.58
CA ASP A 227 -8.73 10.17 17.30
C ASP A 227 -7.36 9.49 17.51
N ALA A 228 -7.30 8.53 18.44
CA ALA A 228 -6.07 7.92 18.94
C ALA A 228 -5.42 7.01 17.90
N ASN A 229 -4.12 7.14 17.65
CA ASN A 229 -3.42 6.24 16.71
C ASN A 229 -2.71 5.08 17.43
N VAL A 230 -2.24 5.33 18.65
CA VAL A 230 -1.40 4.40 19.40
C VAL A 230 -1.85 4.32 20.86
N TYR A 231 -1.89 3.10 21.40
CA TYR A 231 -1.99 2.84 22.84
C TYR A 231 -0.69 2.22 23.35
N LEU A 232 0.01 2.90 24.26
CA LEU A 232 1.22 2.39 24.90
C LEU A 232 0.90 1.87 26.30
N CYS A 233 1.29 0.62 26.59
CA CYS A 233 1.11 0.05 27.92
C CYS A 233 2.20 -0.94 28.36
N GLY A 234 2.08 -1.42 29.60
CA GLY A 234 2.94 -2.43 30.21
C GLY A 234 2.13 -3.58 30.83
N HIS A 235 2.46 -3.95 32.06
CA HIS A 235 1.80 -4.96 32.92
C HIS A 235 1.88 -6.44 32.45
N THR A 236 1.86 -6.75 31.16
CA THR A 236 1.75 -8.16 30.70
C THR A 236 3.08 -8.79 30.34
N HIS A 237 3.39 -9.93 30.97
CA HIS A 237 4.54 -10.78 30.61
C HIS A 237 4.23 -11.82 29.51
N ASP A 238 2.95 -12.19 29.32
CA ASP A 238 2.54 -13.33 28.46
C ASP A 238 1.33 -13.06 27.54
N ARG A 239 0.97 -11.80 27.24
CA ARG A 239 -0.23 -11.51 26.41
C ARG A 239 0.08 -11.17 24.96
N THR A 240 -0.81 -11.63 24.08
CA THR A 240 -0.93 -11.18 22.71
C THR A 240 -1.30 -9.69 22.65
N VAL A 241 -0.56 -8.93 21.86
CA VAL A 241 -0.87 -7.55 21.51
C VAL A 241 -2.09 -7.54 20.57
N ASN A 242 -3.14 -6.81 20.94
CA ASN A 242 -4.29 -6.61 20.08
C ASN A 242 -4.21 -5.24 19.42
N ASN A 243 -4.08 -5.25 18.09
CA ASN A 243 -4.31 -4.06 17.27
C ASN A 243 -5.76 -4.04 16.83
N TRP A 244 -6.37 -2.85 16.87
CA TRP A 244 -7.73 -2.68 16.39
C TRP A 244 -7.74 -1.89 15.09
N VAL A 245 -8.50 -2.37 14.11
CA VAL A 245 -8.66 -1.72 12.82
C VAL A 245 -10.12 -1.88 12.40
N ASN A 246 -10.72 -0.80 11.92
CA ASN A 246 -11.96 -0.85 11.14
C ASN A 246 -11.85 0.04 9.89
N ASN A 247 -12.94 0.15 9.14
CA ASN A 247 -12.96 0.93 7.89
C ASN A 247 -12.83 2.46 8.08
N ARG A 248 -12.76 2.95 9.32
CA ARG A 248 -12.74 4.38 9.65
C ARG A 248 -11.52 4.80 10.44
N HIS A 249 -10.92 3.88 11.20
CA HIS A 249 -9.89 4.21 12.17
C HIS A 249 -9.07 2.98 12.56
N SER A 250 -7.87 3.19 13.09
CA SER A 250 -7.02 2.14 13.64
C SER A 250 -6.28 2.59 14.89
N ILE A 251 -6.06 1.64 15.80
CA ILE A 251 -5.27 1.81 17.01
C ILE A 251 -4.28 0.67 17.09
N SER A 252 -2.99 1.01 17.04
CA SER A 252 -1.91 0.06 17.32
C SER A 252 -1.61 0.05 18.81
N THR A 253 -1.64 -1.13 19.43
CA THR A 253 -1.22 -1.29 20.83
C THR A 253 0.25 -1.67 20.85
N PHE A 254 1.08 -0.96 21.61
CA PHE A 254 2.46 -1.37 21.84
C PHE A 254 2.74 -1.57 23.32
N VAL A 255 3.29 -2.74 23.62
CA VAL A 255 3.58 -3.17 24.99
C VAL A 255 5.08 -3.13 25.22
N THR A 256 5.47 -2.49 26.32
CA THR A 256 6.83 -2.54 26.86
C THR A 256 6.72 -2.73 28.37
N GLY A 257 7.26 -3.84 28.88
CA GLY A 257 7.18 -4.19 30.29
C GLY A 257 8.55 -4.44 30.91
N MET A 258 8.68 -4.09 32.20
CA MET A 258 9.79 -4.53 33.03
C MET A 258 9.29 -5.66 33.92
N GLY A 259 9.89 -6.86 33.81
CA GLY A 259 9.62 -7.97 34.72
C GLY A 259 10.21 -7.70 36.09
N TRP A 260 9.36 -7.65 37.11
CA TRP A 260 9.82 -7.80 38.48
C TRP A 260 9.86 -9.30 38.84
N PRO A 261 10.83 -9.77 39.63
CA PRO A 261 10.87 -11.18 40.03
C PRO A 261 9.64 -11.51 40.88
N GLU A 262 8.74 -12.35 40.35
CA GLU A 262 7.51 -12.75 41.05
C GLU A 262 7.77 -13.84 42.12
N ASP A 263 8.88 -14.56 42.04
CA ASP A 263 9.29 -15.58 43.01
C ASP A 263 10.73 -15.36 43.51
N MET A 264 10.91 -15.10 44.81
CA MET A 264 12.25 -15.04 45.43
C MET A 264 13.02 -16.38 45.36
N ALA A 265 12.33 -17.49 45.04
CA ALA A 265 12.93 -18.81 44.89
C ALA A 265 13.42 -19.12 43.46
N ALA A 266 12.93 -18.38 42.46
CA ALA A 266 13.35 -18.55 41.07
C ALA A 266 14.63 -17.74 40.80
N ARG A 267 15.69 -18.39 40.34
CA ARG A 267 16.99 -17.75 40.02
C ARG A 267 16.95 -16.85 38.78
N HIS A 268 15.79 -16.67 38.15
CA HIS A 268 15.65 -15.85 36.95
C HIS A 268 15.15 -14.46 37.32
N VAL A 269 16.04 -13.46 37.18
CA VAL A 269 15.64 -12.06 37.12
C VAL A 269 14.73 -11.92 35.89
N GLY A 270 13.52 -11.40 36.06
CA GLY A 270 12.60 -11.21 34.94
C GLY A 270 13.24 -10.38 33.83
N ASN A 271 12.92 -10.68 32.57
CA ASN A 271 13.47 -9.95 31.43
C ASN A 271 13.10 -8.46 31.52
N HIS A 272 14.09 -7.57 31.42
CA HIS A 272 13.86 -6.13 31.33
C HIS A 272 13.80 -5.73 29.86
N THR A 273 12.70 -5.07 29.47
CA THR A 273 12.48 -4.67 28.08
C THR A 273 12.44 -3.16 27.95
N TYR A 274 13.05 -2.63 26.90
CA TYR A 274 12.75 -1.29 26.41
C TYR A 274 12.39 -1.36 24.92
N SER A 275 11.59 -0.41 24.47
CA SER A 275 11.22 -0.28 23.07
C SER A 275 11.50 1.12 22.56
N THR A 276 11.85 1.23 21.29
CA THR A 276 11.91 2.50 20.56
C THR A 276 10.91 2.45 19.42
N TYR A 277 10.05 3.47 19.35
CA TYR A 277 9.04 3.66 18.33
C TYR A 277 9.41 4.88 17.47
N VAL A 278 9.69 4.68 16.19
CA VAL A 278 10.07 5.75 15.26
C VAL A 278 8.89 6.08 14.36
N PHE A 279 8.27 7.24 14.57
CA PHE A 279 7.13 7.71 13.79
C PHE A 279 7.59 8.47 12.53
N ASN A 280 7.28 7.93 11.36
CA ASN A 280 7.50 8.57 10.06
C ASN A 280 6.16 9.04 9.49
N LEU A 281 5.75 10.26 9.87
CA LEU A 281 4.42 10.80 9.54
C LEU A 281 4.15 10.82 8.03
N ASN A 282 5.14 11.27 7.23
CA ASN A 282 4.99 11.36 5.77
C ASN A 282 4.89 10.00 5.08
N MET A 283 5.33 8.93 5.74
CA MET A 283 5.31 7.57 5.19
C MET A 283 4.20 6.71 5.82
N ASN A 284 3.36 7.29 6.68
CA ASN A 284 2.35 6.57 7.46
C ASN A 284 2.94 5.31 8.14
N SER A 285 4.09 5.42 8.81
CA SER A 285 4.75 4.25 9.40
C SER A 285 5.34 4.48 10.78
N ILE A 286 5.40 3.41 11.56
CA ILE A 286 6.00 3.30 12.89
C ILE A 286 6.99 2.14 12.86
N GLU A 287 8.27 2.45 13.06
CA GLU A 287 9.31 1.42 13.18
C GLU A 287 9.51 1.03 14.65
N LEU A 288 9.40 -0.26 14.93
CA LEU A 288 9.47 -0.85 16.26
C LEU A 288 10.81 -1.54 16.47
N TYR A 289 11.56 -1.10 17.48
CA TYR A 289 12.75 -1.76 17.97
C TYR A 289 12.51 -2.19 19.41
N VAL A 290 12.43 -3.49 19.66
CA VAL A 290 12.15 -4.04 20.99
C VAL A 290 13.39 -4.78 21.46
N ARG A 291 13.84 -4.49 22.68
CA ARG A 291 15.10 -5.00 23.23
C ARG A 291 14.86 -5.56 24.61
N SER A 292 15.28 -6.81 24.82
CA SER A 292 15.13 -7.53 26.08
C SER A 292 16.50 -7.96 26.60
N THR A 293 16.68 -7.96 27.93
CA THR A 293 17.90 -8.42 28.58
C THR A 293 18.11 -9.93 28.44
N LYS A 294 19.35 -10.34 28.25
CA LYS A 294 19.82 -11.72 28.38
C LYS A 294 20.41 -11.96 29.78
N ASP A 295 20.68 -13.22 30.09
CA ASP A 295 21.32 -13.65 31.35
C ASP A 295 22.69 -13.00 31.61
N ASP A 296 23.39 -12.56 30.55
CA ASP A 296 24.67 -11.84 30.63
C ASP A 296 24.53 -10.31 30.82
N GLY A 297 23.30 -9.81 30.96
CA GLY A 297 22.98 -8.39 31.11
C GLY A 297 22.98 -7.59 29.80
N THR A 298 23.24 -8.22 28.65
CA THR A 298 23.18 -7.55 27.34
C THR A 298 21.76 -7.49 26.78
N PHE A 299 21.48 -6.51 25.92
CA PHE A 299 20.17 -6.36 25.26
C PHE A 299 20.20 -6.89 23.83
N SER A 300 19.26 -7.77 23.48
CA SER A 300 19.05 -8.27 22.11
C SER A 300 17.65 -7.97 21.57
N PRO A 301 17.46 -7.97 20.23
CA PRO A 301 16.13 -7.88 19.65
C PRO A 301 15.21 -8.99 20.21
N ASP A 302 14.01 -8.61 20.61
CA ASP A 302 13.00 -9.54 21.14
C ASP A 302 11.59 -9.13 20.69
N PHE A 303 11.06 -9.82 19.68
CA PHE A 303 9.75 -9.53 19.11
C PHE A 303 8.69 -10.56 19.50
N ARG A 304 8.94 -11.43 20.49
CA ARG A 304 8.06 -12.55 20.84
C ARG A 304 6.64 -12.13 21.21
N ILE A 305 6.47 -10.92 21.76
CA ILE A 305 5.16 -10.34 22.10
C ILE A 305 4.35 -9.98 20.84
N TYR A 306 5.02 -9.71 19.72
CA TYR A 306 4.40 -9.25 18.47
C TYR A 306 4.34 -10.33 17.38
N THR A 307 5.23 -11.32 17.41
CA THR A 307 5.33 -12.34 16.36
C THR A 307 5.91 -13.66 16.87
N SER A 308 5.42 -14.77 16.33
CA SER A 308 5.96 -16.12 16.55
C SER A 308 7.08 -16.49 15.56
N LYS A 309 7.28 -15.70 14.50
CA LYS A 309 8.31 -15.96 13.49
C LYS A 309 9.65 -15.38 13.93
N HIS A 310 10.73 -16.11 13.67
CA HIS A 310 12.07 -15.54 13.71
C HIS A 310 12.17 -14.45 12.64
N ILE A 311 12.46 -13.23 13.05
CA ILE A 311 12.63 -12.10 12.13
C ILE A 311 14.13 -11.85 12.00
N ASP A 312 14.67 -12.08 10.81
CA ASP A 312 16.09 -11.79 10.50
C ASP A 312 16.40 -10.29 10.45
N CYS A 313 15.34 -9.48 10.51
CA CYS A 313 15.34 -8.03 10.58
C CYS A 313 15.31 -7.52 12.03
N ASN A 314 16.09 -6.49 12.32
CA ASN A 314 16.20 -5.88 13.66
C ASN A 314 15.01 -4.98 14.05
N LYS A 315 13.91 -4.98 13.29
CA LYS A 315 12.72 -4.13 13.53
C LYS A 315 11.40 -4.77 13.06
N LEU A 316 10.30 -4.24 13.57
CA LEU A 316 8.94 -4.41 13.03
C LEU A 316 8.45 -3.08 12.44
N VAL A 317 7.46 -3.12 11.54
CA VAL A 317 6.85 -1.92 10.95
C VAL A 317 5.34 -2.03 11.02
N PHE A 318 4.70 -0.98 11.53
CA PHE A 318 3.25 -0.82 11.58
C PHE A 318 2.83 0.50 10.92
N PRO A 319 1.63 0.60 10.33
CA PRO A 319 1.11 1.88 9.87
C PRO A 319 0.69 2.75 11.07
N ILE A 320 0.73 4.08 10.90
CA ILE A 320 0.12 5.02 11.88
C ILE A 320 -1.41 4.96 11.74
N LYS A 321 -1.88 4.84 10.49
CA LYS A 321 -3.27 4.78 10.07
C LYS A 321 -3.46 3.60 9.11
N ALA A 322 -3.82 2.44 9.64
CA ALA A 322 -4.03 1.22 8.87
C ALA A 322 -5.21 1.35 7.89
N GLU A 323 -6.22 2.14 8.23
CA GLU A 323 -7.40 2.40 7.40
C GLU A 323 -7.09 3.14 6.09
N GLU A 324 -5.96 3.86 6.03
CA GLU A 324 -5.48 4.53 4.81
C GLU A 324 -4.59 3.61 3.93
N THR A 325 -4.35 2.36 4.35
CA THR A 325 -3.45 1.46 3.62
C THR A 325 -4.17 0.67 2.53
N GLN A 326 -3.56 0.59 1.35
CA GLN A 326 -4.01 -0.28 0.27
C GLN A 326 -3.24 -1.60 0.32
N THR A 327 -3.90 -2.67 0.78
CA THR A 327 -3.29 -4.01 0.93
C THR A 327 -3.53 -4.93 -0.26
N TYR A 328 -4.26 -4.46 -1.27
CA TYR A 328 -4.65 -5.23 -2.44
C TYR A 328 -4.61 -4.37 -3.70
N ILE A 329 -4.46 -5.02 -4.85
CA ILE A 329 -4.72 -4.42 -6.16
C ILE A 329 -6.09 -4.84 -6.66
N THR A 330 -6.74 -3.97 -7.44
CA THR A 330 -7.98 -4.31 -8.14
C THR A 330 -7.64 -4.82 -9.52
N LEU A 331 -8.13 -6.01 -9.85
CA LEU A 331 -8.06 -6.61 -11.18
C LEU A 331 -9.34 -6.28 -11.96
N SER A 332 -9.17 -5.90 -13.21
CA SER A 332 -10.22 -5.35 -14.05
C SER A 332 -11.38 -6.32 -14.27
N GLY A 333 -12.59 -5.80 -14.07
CA GLY A 333 -13.86 -6.46 -14.40
C GLY A 333 -14.54 -5.75 -15.57
N GLY A 334 -15.14 -6.51 -16.49
CA GLY A 334 -15.94 -5.91 -17.57
C GLY A 334 -17.19 -5.18 -17.06
N ASN A 335 -17.85 -4.40 -17.92
CA ASN A 335 -19.08 -3.69 -17.57
C ASN A 335 -20.12 -4.63 -16.94
N ASN A 336 -20.62 -4.28 -15.75
CA ASN A 336 -21.52 -5.08 -14.91
C ASN A 336 -20.90 -6.32 -14.22
N SER A 337 -19.58 -6.52 -14.26
CA SER A 337 -18.86 -7.50 -13.42
C SER A 337 -18.25 -6.82 -12.20
N LEU A 338 -18.16 -7.58 -11.09
CA LEU A 338 -17.44 -7.15 -9.89
C LEU A 338 -15.95 -7.34 -10.14
N ALA A 339 -15.20 -6.23 -10.17
CA ALA A 339 -13.75 -6.28 -10.15
C ALA A 339 -13.27 -7.12 -8.94
N LYS A 340 -12.29 -8.01 -9.17
CA LYS A 340 -11.76 -8.87 -8.10
C LYS A 340 -10.55 -8.20 -7.44
N SER A 341 -10.36 -8.45 -6.15
CA SER A 341 -9.24 -7.90 -5.39
C SER A 341 -8.17 -8.97 -5.16
N TYR A 342 -6.90 -8.63 -5.40
CA TYR A 342 -5.75 -9.49 -5.16
C TYR A 342 -4.88 -8.89 -4.05
N TYR A 343 -4.74 -9.60 -2.92
CA TYR A 343 -3.93 -9.14 -1.80
C TYR A 343 -2.44 -9.21 -2.12
N ILE A 344 -1.74 -8.11 -1.87
CA ILE A 344 -0.33 -7.96 -2.18
C ILE A 344 0.50 -8.87 -1.27
N SER A 345 1.27 -9.77 -1.89
CA SER A 345 2.20 -10.66 -1.20
C SER A 345 3.65 -10.22 -1.41
N GLY A 346 4.57 -10.72 -0.58
CA GLY A 346 6.01 -10.49 -0.78
C GLY A 346 6.51 -10.98 -2.13
N ASN A 347 5.98 -12.10 -2.62
CA ASN A 347 6.30 -12.64 -3.95
C ASN A 347 5.82 -11.71 -5.06
N PHE A 348 4.58 -11.22 -4.97
CA PHE A 348 4.02 -10.32 -5.97
C PHE A 348 4.79 -9.00 -6.07
N ILE A 349 5.27 -8.45 -4.94
CA ILE A 349 6.15 -7.27 -4.96
C ILE A 349 7.44 -7.52 -5.76
N GLU A 350 8.01 -8.72 -5.67
CA GLU A 350 9.20 -9.08 -6.45
C GLU A 350 8.88 -9.26 -7.94
N SER A 351 7.71 -9.84 -8.24
CA SER A 351 7.18 -9.93 -9.60
C SER A 351 6.96 -8.56 -10.23
N ILE A 352 6.42 -7.57 -9.49
CA ILE A 352 6.29 -6.18 -9.95
C ILE A 352 7.66 -5.59 -10.34
N LYS A 353 8.67 -5.70 -9.48
CA LYS A 353 10.01 -5.16 -9.77
C LYS A 353 10.61 -5.79 -11.02
N THR A 354 10.43 -7.10 -11.17
CA THR A 354 10.91 -7.86 -12.33
C THR A 354 10.18 -7.42 -13.59
N TYR A 355 8.84 -7.29 -13.53
CA TYR A 355 8.01 -6.82 -14.62
C TYR A 355 8.40 -5.42 -15.11
N ILE A 356 8.57 -4.45 -14.20
CA ILE A 356 8.92 -3.06 -14.57
C ILE A 356 10.25 -3.01 -15.32
N LYS A 357 11.30 -3.67 -14.82
CA LYS A 357 12.60 -3.73 -15.52
C LYS A 357 12.48 -4.36 -16.91
N ARG A 358 11.66 -5.41 -17.02
CA ARG A 358 11.44 -6.12 -18.27
C ARG A 358 10.64 -5.30 -19.28
N ILE A 359 9.62 -4.55 -18.83
CA ILE A 359 8.82 -3.71 -19.73
C ILE A 359 9.60 -2.50 -20.23
N GLU A 360 10.47 -1.91 -19.40
CA GLU A 360 11.40 -0.85 -19.82
C GLU A 360 12.35 -1.37 -20.91
N ARG A 361 12.96 -2.55 -20.70
CA ARG A 361 13.80 -3.20 -21.71
C ARG A 361 13.02 -3.49 -23.00
N PHE A 362 11.78 -3.97 -22.88
CA PHE A 362 10.93 -4.23 -24.03
C PHE A 362 10.69 -2.94 -24.83
N ARG A 363 10.31 -1.83 -24.20
CA ARG A 363 10.12 -0.54 -24.86
C ARG A 363 11.39 -0.06 -25.59
N ALA A 364 12.56 -0.19 -24.97
CA ALA A 364 13.82 0.16 -25.61
C ALA A 364 14.10 -0.69 -26.86
N VAL A 365 13.85 -2.00 -26.80
CA VAL A 365 14.00 -2.90 -27.96
C VAL A 365 13.02 -2.55 -29.08
N ILE A 366 11.77 -2.23 -28.75
CA ILE A 366 10.77 -1.81 -29.74
C ILE A 366 11.20 -0.51 -30.43
N SER A 367 11.71 0.48 -29.69
CA SER A 367 12.21 1.72 -30.28
C SER A 367 13.36 1.47 -31.27
N VAL A 368 14.34 0.62 -30.90
CA VAL A 368 15.43 0.24 -31.81
C VAL A 368 14.91 -0.51 -33.04
N MET A 369 13.89 -1.36 -32.88
CA MET A 369 13.26 -2.06 -34.00
C MET A 369 12.55 -1.09 -34.94
N THR A 370 11.84 -0.08 -34.43
CA THR A 370 11.20 0.95 -35.25
C THR A 370 12.23 1.75 -36.04
N GLU A 371 13.36 2.12 -35.43
CA GLU A 371 14.44 2.81 -36.15
C GLU A 371 15.10 1.91 -37.20
N SER A 372 15.26 0.61 -36.93
CA SER A 372 15.71 -0.36 -37.94
C SER A 372 14.74 -0.42 -39.12
N ASP A 373 13.45 -0.54 -38.85
CA ASP A 373 12.42 -0.60 -39.88
C ASP A 373 12.37 0.71 -40.70
N LYS A 374 12.68 1.88 -40.12
CA LYS A 374 12.83 3.15 -40.89
C LYS A 374 13.97 3.07 -41.91
N ASN A 375 15.13 2.55 -41.49
CA ASN A 375 16.26 2.35 -42.39
C ASN A 375 15.92 1.32 -43.47
N ASP A 376 15.32 0.20 -43.09
CA ASP A 376 14.89 -0.86 -44.02
C ASP A 376 13.91 -0.31 -45.07
N LEU A 377 12.96 0.54 -44.65
CA LEU A 377 12.06 1.21 -45.60
C LEU A 377 12.86 2.09 -46.57
N TYR A 378 13.69 3.00 -46.04
CA TYR A 378 14.45 3.95 -46.85
C TYR A 378 15.33 3.26 -47.90
N GLU A 379 15.96 2.11 -47.56
CA GLU A 379 16.80 1.34 -48.49
C GLU A 379 16.02 0.57 -49.57
N ASN A 380 14.76 0.19 -49.30
CA ASN A 380 14.00 -0.74 -50.15
C ASN A 380 12.79 -0.09 -50.85
N ILE A 381 12.58 1.21 -50.67
CA ILE A 381 11.43 1.92 -51.22
C ILE A 381 11.59 2.14 -52.72
N ASP A 382 10.52 1.87 -53.49
CA ASP A 382 10.49 2.18 -54.92
C ASP A 382 10.14 3.66 -55.12
N LEU A 383 11.10 4.42 -55.64
CA LEU A 383 10.95 5.83 -56.01
C LEU A 383 10.76 6.05 -57.52
N ASP A 384 10.87 5.01 -58.37
CA ASP A 384 10.98 5.17 -59.82
C ASP A 384 9.73 5.81 -60.44
N GLY A 385 9.87 6.87 -61.23
CA GLY A 385 8.74 7.50 -61.93
C GLY A 385 7.78 8.24 -61.00
N LEU A 386 8.27 8.73 -59.86
CA LEU A 386 7.57 9.71 -59.02
C LEU A 386 7.89 11.17 -59.42
N ASP A 387 8.84 11.34 -60.33
CA ASP A 387 9.31 12.59 -60.92
C ASP A 387 8.20 13.29 -61.75
N GLU A 388 7.20 12.53 -62.24
CA GLU A 388 6.02 13.06 -62.92
C GLU A 388 5.14 13.99 -62.05
N PHE A 389 5.37 14.03 -60.74
CA PHE A 389 4.55 14.77 -59.78
C PHE A 389 5.19 16.08 -59.28
N ILE A 390 6.36 16.45 -59.79
CA ILE A 390 6.99 17.75 -59.53
C ILE A 390 6.50 18.75 -60.60
N ASP A 391 6.10 19.95 -60.16
CA ASP A 391 5.55 20.98 -61.05
C ASP A 391 6.64 21.47 -62.02
N LYS A 392 6.43 21.21 -63.32
CA LYS A 392 7.41 21.35 -64.39
C LYS A 392 7.58 22.80 -64.84
N ASP A 393 8.15 23.64 -63.98
CA ASP A 393 8.41 25.05 -64.34
C ASP A 393 9.87 25.33 -64.78
N ASN A 394 10.79 24.36 -64.73
CA ASN A 394 12.15 24.52 -65.26
C ASN A 394 12.70 23.24 -65.92
N GLU A 395 13.38 23.40 -67.06
CA GLU A 395 14.04 22.35 -67.84
C GLU A 395 15.34 21.81 -67.18
N ALA A 396 15.38 21.69 -65.85
CA ALA A 396 16.54 21.19 -65.11
C ALA A 396 16.35 19.71 -64.72
N GLU A 397 17.07 18.85 -65.47
CA GLU A 397 17.54 17.49 -65.20
C GLU A 397 16.79 16.61 -64.16
N GLU A 398 16.18 15.52 -64.63
CA GLU A 398 15.63 14.33 -63.91
C GLU A 398 16.42 13.89 -62.65
N ILE A 399 17.74 14.17 -62.59
CA ILE A 399 18.63 13.82 -61.47
C ILE A 399 18.45 14.74 -60.25
N GLU A 400 18.14 16.03 -60.43
CA GLU A 400 17.87 16.95 -59.31
C GLU A 400 16.51 16.65 -58.64
N GLU A 401 15.55 16.13 -59.42
CA GLU A 401 14.20 15.77 -58.98
C GLU A 401 14.15 14.53 -58.07
N ILE A 402 14.85 13.45 -58.44
CA ILE A 402 14.96 12.24 -57.61
C ILE A 402 15.67 12.55 -56.27
N ASN A 403 16.71 13.38 -56.30
CA ASN A 403 17.40 13.82 -55.09
C ASN A 403 16.48 14.63 -54.15
N TYR A 404 15.54 15.40 -54.69
CA TYR A 404 14.56 16.15 -53.91
C TYR A 404 13.52 15.24 -53.23
N ILE A 405 12.99 14.23 -53.94
CA ILE A 405 12.05 13.24 -53.37
C ILE A 405 12.72 12.41 -52.28
N ASP A 406 13.97 11.99 -52.51
CA ASP A 406 14.77 11.27 -51.53
C ASP A 406 15.02 12.11 -50.27
N GLU A 407 15.34 13.40 -50.43
CA GLU A 407 15.52 14.34 -49.31
C GLU A 407 14.23 14.52 -48.50
N ILE A 408 13.06 14.61 -49.14
CA ILE A 408 11.76 14.68 -48.43
C ILE A 408 11.54 13.42 -47.58
N LEU A 409 11.79 12.23 -48.14
CA LEU A 409 11.62 10.98 -47.42
C LEU A 409 12.59 10.87 -46.25
N TYR A 410 13.86 11.20 -46.47
CA TYR A 410 14.89 11.22 -45.44
C TYR A 410 14.50 12.17 -44.30
N ASN A 411 14.08 13.39 -44.64
CA ASN A 411 13.68 14.39 -43.66
C ASN A 411 12.47 13.96 -42.84
N TYR A 412 11.49 13.29 -43.45
CA TYR A 412 10.33 12.75 -42.77
C TYR A 412 10.69 11.64 -41.78
N LEU A 413 11.54 10.69 -42.17
CA LEU A 413 11.88 9.54 -41.33
C LEU A 413 12.87 9.89 -40.21
N PHE A 414 13.83 10.80 -40.48
CA PHE A 414 15.01 10.99 -39.63
C PHE A 414 15.21 12.42 -39.10
N ALA A 415 14.74 13.47 -39.79
CA ALA A 415 15.08 14.85 -39.43
C ALA A 415 14.05 15.58 -38.55
N ASN A 416 12.88 14.98 -38.29
CA ASN A 416 11.77 15.61 -37.53
C ASN A 416 11.39 17.00 -38.05
N THR A 417 11.53 17.23 -39.36
CA THR A 417 11.21 18.52 -39.98
C THR A 417 9.70 18.57 -40.29
N PRO A 418 8.98 19.65 -39.94
CA PRO A 418 7.58 19.81 -40.33
C PRO A 418 7.47 19.81 -41.86
N ASN A 419 6.65 18.90 -42.40
CA ASN A 419 6.35 18.90 -43.83
C ASN A 419 5.26 19.92 -44.14
N ASP A 420 5.45 20.67 -45.21
CA ASP A 420 4.38 21.46 -45.79
C ASP A 420 3.35 20.57 -46.51
N GLU A 421 2.28 21.19 -47.01
CA GLU A 421 1.18 20.49 -47.67
C GLU A 421 1.64 19.74 -48.93
N HIS A 422 2.60 20.31 -49.67
CA HIS A 422 3.14 19.73 -50.89
C HIS A 422 3.98 18.47 -50.60
N ASN A 423 4.92 18.56 -49.65
CA ASN A 423 5.73 17.42 -49.21
C ASN A 423 4.85 16.31 -48.62
N THR A 424 3.76 16.67 -47.93
CA THR A 424 2.80 15.71 -47.38
C THR A 424 2.09 14.92 -48.47
N GLU A 425 1.76 15.56 -49.59
CA GLU A 425 1.15 14.91 -50.75
C GLU A 425 2.12 13.95 -51.46
N ILE A 426 3.39 14.37 -51.65
CA ILE A 426 4.45 13.53 -52.21
C ILE A 426 4.63 12.27 -51.35
N LEU A 427 4.76 12.43 -50.02
CA LEU A 427 4.84 11.30 -49.10
C LEU A 427 3.64 10.37 -49.24
N ASN A 428 2.40 10.90 -49.27
CA ASN A 428 1.21 10.07 -49.45
C ASN A 428 1.29 9.20 -50.72
N LYS A 429 1.82 9.74 -51.82
CA LYS A 429 2.02 8.98 -53.07
C LYS A 429 3.09 7.90 -52.92
N ILE A 430 4.23 8.22 -52.29
CA ILE A 430 5.31 7.28 -51.99
C ILE A 430 4.79 6.08 -51.17
N PHE A 431 4.13 6.35 -50.04
CA PHE A 431 3.57 5.32 -49.17
C PHE A 431 2.46 4.53 -49.87
N GLN A 432 1.62 5.19 -50.67
CA GLN A 432 0.56 4.55 -51.46
C GLN A 432 1.11 3.55 -52.48
N ARG A 433 2.20 3.89 -53.18
CA ARG A 433 2.86 3.03 -54.17
C ARG A 433 3.51 1.83 -53.51
N ASN A 434 4.11 2.03 -52.34
CA ASN A 434 4.85 1.02 -51.59
C ASN A 434 4.01 0.27 -50.53
N LYS A 435 2.68 0.29 -50.65
CA LYS A 435 1.75 -0.31 -49.67
C LYS A 435 2.04 -1.75 -49.30
N ARG A 436 2.41 -2.58 -50.26
CA ARG A 436 2.70 -4.00 -50.01
C ARG A 436 3.87 -4.15 -49.04
N LEU A 437 4.97 -3.44 -49.29
CA LEU A 437 6.15 -3.44 -48.43
C LEU A 437 5.78 -3.00 -47.01
N LEU A 438 5.02 -1.90 -46.87
CA LEU A 438 4.58 -1.38 -45.58
C LEU A 438 3.71 -2.37 -44.79
N PHE A 439 2.83 -3.12 -45.48
CA PHE A 439 2.01 -4.15 -44.85
C PHE A 439 2.84 -5.37 -44.41
N GLU A 440 3.81 -5.80 -45.23
CA GLU A 440 4.74 -6.87 -44.87
C GLU A 440 5.60 -6.48 -43.66
N MET A 441 6.11 -5.25 -43.63
CA MET A 441 6.86 -4.69 -42.50
C MET A 441 6.01 -4.61 -41.23
N PHE A 442 4.77 -4.10 -41.31
CA PHE A 442 3.88 -4.00 -40.15
C PHE A 442 3.52 -5.38 -39.58
N LEU A 443 3.24 -6.38 -40.43
CA LEU A 443 3.02 -7.75 -39.97
C LEU A 443 4.27 -8.32 -39.28
N GLY A 444 5.45 -8.08 -39.87
CA GLY A 444 6.74 -8.44 -39.30
C GLY A 444 6.97 -7.78 -37.93
N PHE A 445 6.65 -6.50 -37.80
CA PHE A 445 6.73 -5.74 -36.56
C PHE A 445 5.85 -6.34 -35.45
N LEU A 446 4.58 -6.60 -35.73
CA LEU A 446 3.66 -7.22 -34.75
C LEU A 446 4.12 -8.63 -34.33
N GLN A 447 4.69 -9.41 -35.25
CA GLN A 447 5.30 -10.70 -34.94
C GLN A 447 6.54 -10.54 -34.04
N LYS A 448 7.45 -9.60 -34.36
CA LYS A 448 8.62 -9.28 -33.54
C LYS A 448 8.19 -8.79 -32.15
N VAL A 449 7.11 -7.99 -32.02
CA VAL A 449 6.53 -7.58 -30.73
C VAL A 449 6.18 -8.80 -29.89
N CYS A 450 5.42 -9.77 -30.43
CA CYS A 450 5.09 -11.00 -29.71
C CYS A 450 6.35 -11.78 -29.27
N GLN A 451 7.34 -11.89 -30.16
CA GLN A 451 8.60 -12.59 -29.88
C GLN A 451 9.42 -11.91 -28.78
N LYS A 452 9.56 -10.59 -28.83
CA LYS A 452 10.30 -9.83 -27.81
C LYS A 452 9.59 -9.86 -26.47
N MET A 453 8.27 -9.81 -26.44
CA MET A 453 7.53 -10.02 -25.20
C MET A 453 7.78 -11.41 -24.61
N GLN A 454 7.73 -12.47 -25.43
CA GLN A 454 8.07 -13.80 -24.96
C GLN A 454 9.49 -13.87 -24.39
N GLN A 455 10.48 -13.36 -25.13
CA GLN A 455 11.89 -13.45 -24.76
C GLN A 455 12.24 -12.62 -23.51
N ILE A 456 11.55 -11.51 -23.31
CA ILE A 456 11.89 -10.54 -22.25
C ILE A 456 11.03 -10.76 -21.00
N LEU A 457 9.74 -11.08 -21.15
CA LEU A 457 8.80 -11.14 -20.03
C LEU A 457 8.78 -12.51 -19.34
N VAL A 458 9.15 -13.59 -20.02
CA VAL A 458 8.91 -14.96 -19.56
C VAL A 458 10.22 -15.70 -19.32
N ASP A 459 10.35 -16.26 -18.11
CA ASP A 459 11.28 -17.36 -17.83
C ASP A 459 10.48 -18.65 -17.75
N ALA A 460 10.54 -19.46 -18.81
CA ALA A 460 9.78 -20.70 -18.93
C ALA A 460 10.68 -21.92 -18.68
N ASP A 461 10.20 -22.87 -17.88
CA ASP A 461 10.77 -24.22 -17.82
C ASP A 461 10.31 -25.02 -19.04
N LYS A 462 10.87 -26.23 -19.23
CA LYS A 462 10.65 -27.07 -20.42
C LYS A 462 9.18 -27.32 -20.78
N ASN A 463 8.28 -27.34 -19.79
CA ASN A 463 6.86 -27.63 -19.98
C ASN A 463 5.95 -26.39 -19.89
N ASP A 464 6.53 -25.22 -19.69
CA ASP A 464 5.76 -23.99 -19.58
C ASP A 464 5.50 -23.37 -20.93
N ILE A 465 4.28 -22.88 -21.09
CA ILE A 465 3.79 -22.34 -22.34
C ILE A 465 3.10 -21.03 -22.02
N VAL A 466 3.76 -19.94 -22.42
CA VAL A 466 3.19 -18.60 -22.45
C VAL A 466 3.15 -18.14 -23.90
N ARG A 467 1.93 -17.96 -24.41
CA ARG A 467 1.68 -17.59 -25.80
C ARG A 467 1.23 -16.14 -25.90
N PHE A 468 1.99 -15.32 -26.60
CA PHE A 468 1.64 -13.95 -26.97
C PHE A 468 1.11 -13.96 -28.40
N HIS A 469 0.01 -13.24 -28.67
CA HIS A 469 -0.59 -13.26 -30.00
C HIS A 469 -1.41 -12.01 -30.30
N PHE A 470 -1.46 -11.68 -31.59
CA PHE A 470 -2.45 -10.76 -32.14
C PHE A 470 -3.53 -11.51 -32.92
N ARG A 471 -4.70 -10.91 -32.95
CA ARG A 471 -5.80 -11.29 -33.85
C ARG A 471 -6.22 -10.07 -34.65
N TYR A 472 -6.77 -10.34 -35.83
CA TYR A 472 -7.34 -9.30 -36.67
C TYR A 472 -8.77 -9.65 -37.07
N LEU A 473 -9.58 -8.61 -37.31
CA LEU A 473 -10.96 -8.72 -37.79
C LEU A 473 -10.95 -9.14 -39.28
N ALA A 474 -11.01 -10.45 -39.53
CA ALA A 474 -10.90 -11.05 -40.86
C ALA A 474 -12.22 -11.02 -41.65
N ASP A 475 -13.36 -11.10 -40.97
CA ASP A 475 -14.66 -10.97 -41.61
C ASP A 475 -15.53 -9.93 -40.92
N ARG A 476 -15.77 -8.82 -41.61
CA ARG A 476 -16.57 -7.67 -41.16
C ARG A 476 -18.08 -7.94 -41.18
N ASN A 477 -18.53 -9.01 -41.84
CA ASN A 477 -19.95 -9.41 -41.88
C ASN A 477 -20.32 -10.29 -40.69
N THR A 478 -19.50 -11.31 -40.41
CA THR A 478 -19.69 -12.27 -39.31
C THR A 478 -18.96 -11.88 -38.02
N PHE A 479 -18.13 -10.83 -38.08
CA PHE A 479 -17.25 -10.36 -37.01
C PHE A 479 -16.28 -11.43 -36.51
N GLN A 480 -15.70 -12.19 -37.43
CA GLN A 480 -14.76 -13.26 -37.11
C GLN A 480 -13.34 -12.72 -36.99
N TYR A 481 -12.67 -13.11 -35.91
CA TYR A 481 -11.26 -12.86 -35.66
C TYR A 481 -10.44 -14.11 -35.94
N LEU A 482 -9.41 -13.93 -36.76
CA LEU A 482 -8.40 -14.94 -37.02
C LEU A 482 -7.09 -14.55 -36.36
N ARG A 483 -6.22 -15.54 -36.17
CA ARG A 483 -4.84 -15.32 -35.72
C ARG A 483 -4.14 -14.43 -36.75
N LEU A 484 -3.51 -13.35 -36.27
CA LEU A 484 -2.63 -12.51 -37.10
C LEU A 484 -1.19 -12.98 -36.98
N CYS A 485 -0.69 -13.05 -35.75
CA CYS A 485 0.68 -13.47 -35.46
C CYS A 485 0.76 -14.03 -34.03
N THR A 486 1.79 -14.83 -33.73
CA THR A 486 1.89 -15.54 -32.45
C THR A 486 3.34 -15.86 -32.09
N SER A 487 3.65 -15.92 -30.81
CA SER A 487 4.94 -16.36 -30.30
C SER A 487 4.78 -17.39 -29.18
N PHE A 488 5.71 -18.34 -29.14
CA PHE A 488 5.81 -19.43 -28.17
C PHE A 488 7.27 -19.58 -27.72
N PRO A 489 7.53 -20.26 -26.59
CA PRO A 489 8.85 -20.82 -26.30
C PRO A 489 9.36 -21.72 -27.43
N GLN A 490 10.66 -21.66 -27.73
CA GLN A 490 11.29 -22.40 -28.84
C GLN A 490 11.12 -23.93 -28.79
N SER A 491 10.82 -24.49 -27.61
CA SER A 491 10.76 -25.94 -27.39
C SER A 491 9.41 -26.59 -27.74
N ILE A 492 8.49 -25.86 -28.39
CA ILE A 492 7.08 -26.28 -28.55
C ILE A 492 6.74 -26.45 -30.03
N ILE A 493 5.93 -27.49 -30.32
CA ILE A 493 5.30 -27.74 -31.62
C ILE A 493 4.12 -26.76 -31.79
N PRO A 494 4.22 -25.71 -32.64
CA PRO A 494 3.23 -24.63 -32.69
C PRO A 494 1.81 -25.08 -33.05
N GLU A 495 1.69 -26.13 -33.88
CA GLU A 495 0.42 -26.69 -34.37
C GLU A 495 -0.46 -27.21 -33.22
N GLU A 496 0.16 -27.74 -32.18
CA GLU A 496 -0.55 -28.23 -31.01
C GLU A 496 -1.12 -27.10 -30.16
N TYR A 497 -0.64 -25.86 -30.32
CA TYR A 497 -0.96 -24.71 -29.47
C TYR A 497 -1.51 -23.52 -30.26
N GLU A 498 -2.11 -23.77 -31.42
CA GLU A 498 -2.69 -22.71 -32.24
C GLU A 498 -3.76 -21.89 -31.52
N VAL A 499 -3.82 -20.62 -31.93
CA VAL A 499 -4.80 -19.65 -31.52
C VAL A 499 -6.12 -19.99 -32.19
N SER A 500 -7.16 -20.31 -31.41
CA SER A 500 -8.48 -20.68 -31.96
C SER A 500 -9.15 -19.49 -32.63
N GLU A 501 -9.87 -19.71 -33.71
CA GLU A 501 -10.76 -18.70 -34.30
C GLU A 501 -11.89 -18.35 -33.33
N ILE A 502 -12.26 -17.08 -33.25
CA ILE A 502 -13.31 -16.58 -32.36
C ILE A 502 -14.12 -15.48 -33.03
N LYS A 503 -15.39 -15.32 -32.64
CA LYS A 503 -16.21 -14.17 -33.07
C LYS A 503 -16.08 -13.03 -32.07
N TYR A 504 -16.36 -11.81 -32.52
CA TYR A 504 -16.54 -10.67 -31.63
C TYR A 504 -17.65 -10.95 -30.61
N GLY A 505 -17.32 -10.81 -29.34
CA GLY A 505 -18.17 -11.15 -28.20
C GLY A 505 -17.30 -11.43 -26.98
N GLU A 506 -17.91 -12.01 -25.94
CA GLU A 506 -17.24 -12.43 -24.70
C GLU A 506 -16.24 -11.37 -24.18
N LEU A 507 -15.00 -11.77 -23.88
CA LEU A 507 -13.98 -10.88 -23.31
C LEU A 507 -13.47 -9.81 -24.29
N ILE A 508 -13.55 -10.01 -25.61
CA ILE A 508 -13.14 -8.96 -26.56
C ILE A 508 -14.12 -7.79 -26.51
N GLU A 509 -15.42 -8.08 -26.60
CA GLU A 509 -16.45 -7.05 -26.54
C GLU A 509 -16.44 -6.37 -25.17
N LYS A 510 -16.31 -7.14 -24.09
CA LYS A 510 -16.27 -6.58 -22.74
C LYS A 510 -15.04 -5.73 -22.49
N ALA A 511 -13.84 -6.16 -22.91
CA ALA A 511 -12.61 -5.37 -22.78
C ALA A 511 -12.71 -4.05 -23.55
N TYR A 512 -13.24 -4.10 -24.78
CA TYR A 512 -13.45 -2.91 -25.61
C TYR A 512 -14.47 -1.93 -25.00
N GLU A 513 -15.60 -2.42 -24.50
CA GLU A 513 -16.66 -1.59 -23.90
C GLU A 513 -16.29 -0.99 -22.54
N SER A 514 -15.45 -1.67 -21.76
CA SER A 514 -15.03 -1.24 -20.42
C SER A 514 -13.67 -0.54 -20.40
N ASN A 515 -12.99 -0.45 -21.54
CA ASN A 515 -11.69 0.20 -21.70
C ASN A 515 -10.59 -0.38 -20.79
N CYS A 516 -10.65 -1.67 -20.49
CA CYS A 516 -9.70 -2.36 -19.63
C CYS A 516 -9.26 -3.71 -20.21
N SER A 517 -8.14 -4.21 -19.71
CA SER A 517 -7.67 -5.57 -20.04
C SER A 517 -8.46 -6.57 -19.20
N LEU A 518 -8.87 -7.71 -19.76
CA LEU A 518 -9.68 -8.69 -19.02
C LEU A 518 -8.97 -10.04 -18.90
N ILE A 519 -8.76 -10.47 -17.67
CA ILE A 519 -8.22 -11.80 -17.34
C ILE A 519 -9.37 -12.80 -17.25
N TYR A 520 -9.22 -13.96 -17.90
CA TYR A 520 -10.22 -15.02 -17.96
C TYR A 520 -10.66 -15.49 -16.58
N SER A 521 -9.73 -15.91 -15.70
CA SER A 521 -10.09 -16.41 -14.36
C SER A 521 -10.79 -15.38 -13.47
N ILE A 522 -10.67 -14.09 -13.81
CA ILE A 522 -11.35 -12.99 -13.14
C ILE A 522 -12.75 -12.76 -13.74
N ASN A 523 -12.93 -13.04 -15.02
CA ASN A 523 -14.09 -12.67 -15.83
C ASN A 523 -14.77 -13.87 -16.50
N GLU A 524 -14.73 -15.05 -15.88
CA GLU A 524 -15.27 -16.30 -16.44
C GLU A 524 -16.77 -16.19 -16.79
N ASP A 525 -17.52 -15.35 -16.08
CA ASP A 525 -18.96 -15.13 -16.29
C ASP A 525 -19.31 -14.55 -17.68
N PHE A 526 -18.34 -13.94 -18.36
CA PHE A 526 -18.52 -13.42 -19.72
C PHE A 526 -18.18 -14.43 -20.82
N VAL A 527 -17.75 -15.63 -20.46
CA VAL A 527 -17.27 -16.64 -21.41
C VAL A 527 -18.24 -17.82 -21.42
N GLU A 528 -18.75 -18.15 -22.60
CA GLU A 528 -19.69 -19.27 -22.77
C GLU A 528 -18.95 -20.62 -22.78
N ASN A 529 -17.75 -20.64 -23.39
CA ASN A 529 -16.97 -21.85 -23.58
C ASN A 529 -15.78 -21.91 -22.63
N LYS A 530 -15.71 -22.97 -21.81
CA LYS A 530 -14.57 -23.20 -20.94
C LYS A 530 -13.27 -23.30 -21.72
N LEU A 531 -12.21 -22.80 -21.08
CA LEU A 531 -10.85 -22.91 -21.59
C LEU A 531 -10.49 -24.38 -21.87
N LYS A 532 -9.81 -24.63 -23.00
CA LYS A 532 -9.29 -25.98 -23.31
C LYS A 532 -8.35 -26.42 -22.18
N ALA A 533 -8.44 -27.68 -21.75
CA ALA A 533 -7.75 -28.22 -20.57
C ALA A 533 -6.21 -28.02 -20.52
N LYS A 534 -5.58 -27.84 -21.69
CA LYS A 534 -4.14 -27.55 -21.82
C LYS A 534 -3.76 -26.14 -21.38
N TRP A 535 -4.72 -25.23 -21.29
CA TRP A 535 -4.52 -23.85 -20.86
C TRP A 535 -5.08 -23.67 -19.46
N LYS A 536 -4.52 -22.72 -18.71
CA LYS A 536 -4.95 -22.38 -17.37
C LYS A 536 -5.59 -21.01 -17.29
N ASN A 537 -4.99 -20.02 -17.94
CA ASN A 537 -5.49 -18.66 -17.87
C ASN A 537 -5.12 -17.87 -19.13
N PHE A 538 -5.76 -16.72 -19.33
CA PHE A 538 -5.35 -15.76 -20.35
C PHE A 538 -5.82 -14.34 -20.03
N ILE A 539 -5.19 -13.36 -20.66
CA ILE A 539 -5.63 -11.96 -20.69
C ILE A 539 -5.99 -11.55 -22.11
N THR A 540 -7.08 -10.79 -22.25
CA THR A 540 -7.52 -10.13 -23.48
C THR A 540 -7.25 -8.63 -23.35
N ILE A 541 -6.56 -8.06 -24.33
CA ILE A 541 -6.18 -6.66 -24.38
C ILE A 541 -6.62 -6.09 -25.71
N VAL A 542 -7.33 -4.97 -25.69
CA VAL A 542 -7.79 -4.29 -26.90
C VAL A 542 -7.21 -2.87 -26.92
N PRO A 543 -6.20 -2.58 -27.76
CA PRO A 543 -5.67 -1.23 -27.92
C PRO A 543 -6.74 -0.28 -28.49
N LEU A 544 -7.01 0.83 -27.82
CA LEU A 544 -8.04 1.81 -28.16
C LEU A 544 -7.50 3.13 -28.74
N PHE A 545 -6.67 3.05 -29.79
CA PHE A 545 -6.30 4.21 -30.59
C PHE A 545 -7.29 4.42 -31.76
N GLU A 546 -7.33 5.61 -32.36
CA GLU A 546 -8.36 6.03 -33.31
C GLU A 546 -8.47 5.08 -34.52
N ASN A 547 -7.32 4.69 -35.08
CA ASN A 547 -7.23 3.84 -36.27
C ASN A 547 -7.62 2.37 -36.01
N ASN A 548 -7.74 1.93 -34.76
CA ASN A 548 -8.14 0.55 -34.43
C ASN A 548 -9.66 0.36 -34.37
N ASN A 549 -10.47 1.12 -35.12
CA ASN A 549 -11.93 1.09 -34.99
C ASN A 549 -12.65 0.87 -36.33
N TYR A 550 -13.28 -0.29 -36.49
CA TYR A 550 -14.26 -0.54 -37.54
C TYR A 550 -15.66 -0.08 -37.09
N ILE A 551 -16.33 0.72 -37.93
CA ILE A 551 -17.68 1.24 -37.65
C ILE A 551 -18.69 0.62 -38.61
N ARG A 552 -19.59 -0.23 -38.11
CA ARG A 552 -20.75 -0.73 -38.88
C ARG A 552 -21.99 0.10 -38.61
N LYS A 553 -22.54 0.73 -39.64
CA LYS A 553 -23.82 1.47 -39.58
C LYS A 553 -24.97 0.55 -39.99
N TYR A 554 -25.97 0.38 -39.13
CA TYR A 554 -27.18 -0.40 -39.42
C TYR A 554 -28.26 0.50 -40.02
N LYS A 555 -28.71 0.16 -41.24
CA LYS A 555 -29.67 0.96 -42.02
C LYS A 555 -31.03 1.14 -41.34
N GLU A 556 -31.48 0.14 -40.58
CA GLU A 556 -32.84 0.11 -40.04
C GLU A 556 -33.06 1.06 -38.85
N ASN A 557 -32.00 1.37 -38.08
CA ASN A 557 -32.16 2.05 -36.78
C ASN A 557 -31.16 3.21 -36.56
N GLY A 558 -30.29 3.49 -37.54
CA GLY A 558 -29.19 4.46 -37.40
C GLY A 558 -28.12 4.08 -36.35
N ARG A 559 -28.25 2.92 -35.70
CA ARG A 559 -27.30 2.44 -34.69
C ARG A 559 -25.95 2.12 -35.33
N THR A 560 -24.88 2.49 -34.64
CA THR A 560 -23.50 2.17 -35.03
C THR A 560 -22.90 1.17 -34.06
N LYS A 561 -22.31 0.08 -34.56
CA LYS A 561 -21.48 -0.83 -33.76
C LYS A 561 -20.02 -0.55 -34.08
N LYS A 562 -19.22 -0.26 -33.04
CA LYS A 562 -17.78 -0.14 -33.14
C LYS A 562 -17.12 -1.45 -32.73
N ILE A 563 -16.14 -1.89 -33.50
CA ILE A 563 -15.45 -3.16 -33.32
C ILE A 563 -13.96 -2.92 -33.59
N PRO A 564 -13.05 -3.44 -32.76
CA PRO A 564 -11.64 -3.23 -33.00
C PRO A 564 -11.16 -3.97 -34.26
N TYR A 565 -10.12 -3.48 -34.92
CA TYR A 565 -9.50 -4.26 -36.00
C TYR A 565 -8.52 -5.27 -35.43
N LEU A 566 -7.74 -4.88 -34.43
CA LEU A 566 -6.69 -5.66 -33.79
C LEU A 566 -7.01 -5.89 -32.32
N THR A 567 -6.71 -7.10 -31.85
CA THR A 567 -6.73 -7.45 -30.42
C THR A 567 -5.46 -8.20 -30.07
N PHE A 568 -5.04 -8.10 -28.81
CA PHE A 568 -3.86 -8.76 -28.29
C PHE A 568 -4.24 -9.70 -27.14
N GLY A 569 -3.47 -10.77 -26.95
CA GLY A 569 -3.68 -11.66 -25.83
C GLY A 569 -2.45 -12.43 -25.38
N VAL A 570 -2.46 -12.81 -24.10
CA VAL A 570 -1.45 -13.69 -23.49
C VAL A 570 -2.16 -14.88 -22.89
N THR A 571 -1.80 -16.09 -23.30
CA THR A 571 -2.38 -17.35 -22.79
C THR A 571 -1.31 -18.16 -22.06
N THR A 572 -1.62 -18.67 -20.87
CA THR A 572 -0.69 -19.44 -20.02
C THR A 572 -1.22 -20.86 -19.80
N ASN A 573 -0.34 -21.84 -19.72
CA ASN A 573 -0.69 -23.23 -19.36
C ASN A 573 -0.46 -23.56 -17.87
N ASN A 574 0.03 -22.60 -17.09
CA ASN A 574 0.43 -22.78 -15.69
C ASN A 574 0.08 -21.54 -14.86
N GLU A 575 -0.48 -21.75 -13.67
CA GLU A 575 -0.90 -20.70 -12.74
C GLU A 575 0.28 -19.89 -12.20
N LYS A 576 1.52 -20.42 -12.27
CA LYS A 576 2.72 -19.67 -11.89
C LYS A 576 2.93 -18.37 -12.70
N PHE A 577 2.28 -18.24 -13.86
CA PHE A 577 2.32 -17.04 -14.70
C PHE A 577 1.15 -16.08 -14.45
N ASP A 578 0.27 -16.35 -13.48
CA ASP A 578 -0.87 -15.47 -13.18
C ASP A 578 -0.40 -14.08 -12.72
N GLU A 579 0.70 -14.00 -11.96
CA GLU A 579 1.26 -12.71 -11.53
C GLU A 579 1.74 -11.84 -12.71
N LEU A 580 2.17 -12.44 -13.83
CA LEU A 580 2.46 -11.72 -15.06
C LEU A 580 1.17 -11.14 -15.65
N LEU A 581 0.08 -11.91 -15.69
CA LEU A 581 -1.22 -11.44 -16.18
C LEU A 581 -1.76 -10.30 -15.28
N TYR A 582 -1.61 -10.42 -13.96
CA TYR A 582 -1.98 -9.38 -13.01
C TYR A 582 -1.16 -8.11 -13.21
N CYS A 583 0.14 -8.22 -13.50
CA CYS A 583 0.96 -7.06 -13.83
C CYS A 583 0.52 -6.39 -15.15
N LEU A 584 0.23 -7.18 -16.20
CA LEU A 584 -0.25 -6.65 -17.48
C LEU A 584 -1.57 -5.88 -17.36
N ASP A 585 -2.48 -6.36 -16.50
CA ASP A 585 -3.73 -5.67 -16.18
C ASP A 585 -3.49 -4.44 -15.30
N TYR A 586 -2.87 -4.61 -14.13
CA TYR A 586 -2.68 -3.56 -13.13
C TYR A 586 -1.87 -2.36 -13.63
N PHE A 587 -0.82 -2.60 -14.42
CA PHE A 587 -0.01 -1.53 -15.04
C PHE A 587 -0.55 -1.07 -16.39
N SER A 588 -1.77 -1.46 -16.77
CA SER A 588 -2.44 -1.01 -17.99
C SER A 588 -1.58 -1.20 -19.24
N PHE A 589 -1.04 -2.40 -19.45
CA PHE A 589 -0.19 -2.70 -20.61
C PHE A 589 -0.85 -2.35 -21.96
N LYS A 590 -2.18 -2.34 -21.99
CA LYS A 590 -2.99 -1.80 -23.09
C LYS A 590 -2.49 -0.44 -23.58
N GLU A 591 -2.25 0.53 -22.70
CA GLU A 591 -1.79 1.88 -23.07
C GLU A 591 -0.39 1.85 -23.68
N THR A 592 0.50 1.01 -23.15
CA THR A 592 1.82 0.80 -23.74
C THR A 592 1.71 0.24 -25.16
N LEU A 593 0.75 -0.65 -25.38
CA LEU A 593 0.55 -1.28 -26.67
C LEU A 593 -0.14 -0.34 -27.67
N GLU A 594 -1.03 0.52 -27.20
CA GLU A 594 -1.62 1.63 -27.97
C GLU A 594 -0.52 2.54 -28.49
N ASP A 595 0.32 3.09 -27.62
CA ASP A 595 1.41 3.98 -27.99
C ASP A 595 2.35 3.35 -29.04
N ILE A 596 2.74 2.09 -28.81
CA ILE A 596 3.66 1.37 -29.71
C ILE A 596 3.05 1.19 -31.10
N ILE A 597 1.79 0.76 -31.18
CA ILE A 597 1.16 0.46 -32.46
C ILE A 597 0.80 1.75 -33.18
N ASP A 598 0.20 2.72 -32.49
CA ASP A 598 -0.25 3.97 -33.10
C ASP A 598 0.93 4.77 -33.66
N GLN A 599 2.03 4.90 -32.91
CA GLN A 599 3.25 5.54 -33.40
C GLN A 599 3.81 4.85 -34.64
N TYR A 600 3.80 3.51 -34.69
CA TYR A 600 4.26 2.78 -35.87
C TYR A 600 3.36 3.08 -37.07
N LEU A 601 2.04 3.08 -36.90
CA LEU A 601 1.10 3.37 -37.97
C LEU A 601 1.23 4.81 -38.48
N GLU A 602 1.48 5.77 -37.60
CA GLU A 602 1.72 7.18 -37.94
C GLU A 602 3.00 7.33 -38.75
N ILE A 603 4.13 6.78 -38.28
CA ILE A 603 5.42 6.86 -38.96
C ILE A 603 5.31 6.25 -40.37
N PHE A 604 4.74 5.05 -40.48
CA PHE A 604 4.70 4.30 -41.73
C PHE A 604 3.41 4.50 -42.56
N ARG A 605 2.53 5.41 -42.14
CA ARG A 605 1.22 5.72 -42.78
C ARG A 605 0.39 4.49 -43.14
N VAL A 606 0.36 3.50 -42.25
CA VAL A 606 -0.33 2.23 -42.48
C VAL A 606 -1.83 2.36 -42.17
N ASP A 607 -2.66 2.12 -43.17
CA ASP A 607 -4.12 1.99 -43.00
C ASP A 607 -4.47 0.57 -42.52
N ILE A 608 -4.88 0.43 -41.26
CA ILE A 608 -5.24 -0.87 -40.66
C ILE A 608 -6.35 -1.57 -41.43
N ALA A 609 -7.35 -0.84 -41.92
CA ALA A 609 -8.47 -1.45 -42.61
C ALA A 609 -8.00 -2.13 -43.91
N GLN A 610 -7.15 -1.43 -44.67
CA GLN A 610 -6.55 -1.95 -45.89
C GLN A 610 -5.55 -3.08 -45.60
N PHE A 611 -4.78 -2.96 -44.52
CA PHE A 611 -3.89 -4.01 -44.04
C PHE A 611 -4.66 -5.31 -43.74
N CYS A 612 -5.76 -5.24 -42.98
CA CYS A 612 -6.59 -6.41 -42.67
C CYS A 612 -7.18 -7.05 -43.94
N ASP A 613 -7.57 -6.25 -44.93
CA ASP A 613 -8.06 -6.75 -46.23
C ASP A 613 -6.93 -7.43 -47.04
N TRP A 614 -5.71 -6.90 -46.96
CA TRP A 614 -4.52 -7.51 -47.58
C TRP A 614 -4.16 -8.85 -46.92
N VAL A 615 -4.11 -8.91 -45.58
CA VAL A 615 -3.84 -10.16 -44.84
C VAL A 615 -4.86 -11.23 -45.23
N LYS A 616 -6.15 -10.87 -45.27
CA LYS A 616 -7.22 -11.81 -45.66
C LYS A 616 -7.00 -12.39 -47.05
N LYS A 617 -6.73 -11.55 -48.06
CA LYS A 617 -6.46 -12.00 -49.43
C LYS A 617 -5.24 -12.90 -49.50
N GLY A 618 -4.17 -12.54 -48.79
CA GLY A 618 -2.95 -13.33 -48.71
C GLY A 618 -3.18 -14.72 -48.10
N VAL A 619 -4.04 -14.83 -47.09
CA VAL A 619 -4.44 -16.12 -46.51
C VAL A 619 -5.27 -16.94 -47.50
N GLU A 620 -6.22 -16.32 -48.22
CA GLU A 620 -7.04 -16.99 -49.25
C GLU A 620 -6.21 -17.48 -50.44
N GLN A 621 -5.11 -16.80 -50.77
CA GLN A 621 -4.21 -17.11 -51.88
C GLN A 621 -3.01 -18.00 -51.48
N GLY A 622 -2.81 -18.25 -50.18
CA GLY A 622 -1.68 -19.01 -49.64
C GLY A 622 -0.34 -18.27 -49.68
N GLU A 623 -0.33 -16.97 -49.99
CA GLU A 623 0.87 -16.11 -50.05
C GLU A 623 1.27 -15.60 -48.67
N VAL A 624 0.29 -15.26 -47.82
CA VAL A 624 0.51 -15.02 -46.40
C VAL A 624 0.32 -16.34 -45.70
N LYS A 625 1.43 -17.07 -45.60
CA LYS A 625 1.42 -18.33 -44.90
C LYS A 625 1.29 -18.08 -43.40
N ASN A 626 0.49 -18.91 -42.74
CA ASN A 626 0.46 -19.05 -41.29
C ASN A 626 1.78 -19.68 -40.72
N GLU A 627 2.89 -19.66 -41.48
CA GLU A 627 4.17 -20.32 -41.17
C GLU A 627 4.92 -19.55 -40.06
N GLN A 628 5.03 -20.13 -38.87
CA GLN A 628 6.05 -21.10 -38.43
C GLN A 628 7.43 -20.46 -38.24
N SER A 629 7.73 -20.31 -36.95
CA SER A 629 8.99 -19.90 -36.32
C SER A 629 10.25 -20.36 -37.03
N ALA A 630 11.16 -19.42 -37.24
CA ALA A 630 12.59 -19.62 -36.98
C ALA A 630 12.93 -19.09 -35.58
#